data_AF-V4HRE5-F1
#
_entry.id   AF-V4HRE5-F1
#
_cell.length_a   1.000
_cell.length_b   1.000
_cell.length_c   1.000
_cell.angle_alpha   90.00
_cell.angle_beta   90.00
_cell.angle_gamma   90.00
#
_symmetry.space_group_name_H-M   'P 1'
#
loop_
_entity.id
_entity.type
_entity.pdbx_description
1 polymer ?
#
loop_
_entity_poly.entity_id
_entity_poly.type
_entity_poly.pdbx_seq_one_letter_code
_entity_poly.pdbx_strand_id
1 'polypeptide(L)'
;MKSVILAGLLAAGFTGNFALANEQGTQSSDGVLKYSYNFVYLKCESSSCGDIVTRRYPMKVYYKFVPDIPPHSEVRIYWNKNVPAGVSAGKRVAYTEGATCPDGSKMKAKWFLDNSFRPTTAIATDCNGVDHTYSVHEFHF
;
A
#
# COMPACT_ATOMS: atom_id res chain seq x y z
N MET A 1 10.59 -43.04 43.51
CA MET A 1 10.39 -41.82 44.33
C MET A 1 11.34 -40.76 43.76
N LYS A 2 10.84 -39.79 42.98
CA LYS A 2 10.69 -38.37 43.38
C LYS A 2 11.99 -37.78 43.96
N SER A 3 12.72 -36.98 43.18
CA SER A 3 12.75 -35.49 43.25
C SER A 3 14.16 -35.07 43.76
N VAL A 4 14.84 -33.95 43.44
CA VAL A 4 14.58 -32.70 42.70
C VAL A 4 15.94 -31.94 42.59
N ILE A 5 16.16 -31.28 41.44
CA ILE A 5 16.77 -29.94 41.13
C ILE A 5 18.01 -29.41 41.89
N LEU A 6 19.00 -28.87 41.13
CA LEU A 6 19.58 -27.49 41.16
C LEU A 6 20.76 -27.42 40.16
N ALA A 7 20.71 -26.66 39.05
CA ALA A 7 20.86 -25.20 38.86
C ALA A 7 22.33 -24.70 38.81
N GLY A 8 22.67 -23.99 37.72
CA GLY A 8 23.92 -23.22 37.51
C GLY A 8 24.57 -23.54 36.16
N LEU A 9 25.12 -22.63 35.36
CA LEU A 9 25.24 -21.17 35.35
C LEU A 9 25.81 -20.80 33.95
N LEU A 10 25.30 -19.72 33.36
CA LEU A 10 25.94 -18.79 32.41
C LEU A 10 26.97 -19.33 31.37
N ALA A 11 26.60 -19.24 30.09
CA ALA A 11 27.56 -18.87 29.04
C ALA A 11 26.90 -17.87 28.08
N ALA A 12 27.25 -16.59 28.27
CA ALA A 12 26.99 -15.53 27.32
C ALA A 12 27.92 -15.72 26.10
N GLY A 13 27.32 -15.91 24.92
CA GLY A 13 28.01 -15.90 23.64
C GLY A 13 27.41 -14.83 22.75
N PHE A 14 27.86 -13.59 22.90
CA PHE A 14 27.65 -12.55 21.90
C PHE A 14 28.48 -12.89 20.66
N THR A 15 27.82 -13.34 19.60
CA THR A 15 28.31 -13.13 18.24
C THR A 15 27.19 -12.49 17.44
N GLY A 16 27.39 -11.21 17.15
CA GLY A 16 26.48 -10.44 16.33
C GLY A 16 26.42 -11.05 14.93
N ASN A 17 25.21 -11.34 14.49
CA ASN A 17 24.89 -11.34 13.08
C ASN A 17 23.79 -10.30 12.90
N PHE A 18 24.15 -9.20 12.25
CA PHE A 18 23.22 -8.26 11.64
C PHE A 18 22.45 -9.03 10.56
N ALA A 19 21.42 -9.77 10.97
CA ALA A 19 20.45 -10.30 10.04
C ALA A 19 19.45 -9.17 9.76
N LEU A 20 19.67 -8.55 8.59
CA LEU A 20 18.66 -7.80 7.84
C LEU A 20 17.27 -8.39 8.13
N ALA A 21 16.37 -7.56 8.66
CA ALA A 21 14.95 -7.85 8.74
C ALA A 21 14.44 -8.07 7.32
N ASN A 22 14.60 -9.30 6.83
CA ASN A 22 13.85 -9.81 5.71
C ASN A 22 12.42 -9.86 6.25
N GLU A 23 11.58 -8.88 5.88
CA GLU A 23 10.15 -8.98 6.05
C GLU A 23 9.71 -10.24 5.29
N GLN A 24 9.73 -11.36 6.01
CA GLN A 24 9.30 -12.65 5.54
C GLN A 24 7.83 -12.48 5.20
N GLY A 25 7.55 -12.36 3.90
CA GLY A 25 6.25 -12.01 3.34
C GLY A 25 5.18 -12.96 3.85
N THR A 26 4.58 -12.61 4.98
CA THR A 26 3.37 -13.22 5.47
C THR A 26 2.34 -12.92 4.40
N GLN A 27 1.81 -13.97 3.78
CA GLN A 27 0.79 -13.86 2.75
C GLN A 27 -0.39 -13.10 3.38
N SER A 28 -0.51 -11.81 3.09
CA SER A 28 -1.65 -11.02 3.53
C SER A 28 -2.89 -11.60 2.86
N SER A 29 -4.05 -11.49 3.49
CA SER A 29 -5.33 -11.72 2.81
C SER A 29 -5.50 -10.81 1.57
N ASP A 30 -4.70 -9.74 1.51
CA ASP A 30 -4.56 -8.80 0.39
C ASP A 30 -3.62 -9.27 -0.72
N GLY A 31 -2.96 -10.42 -0.55
CA GLY A 31 -2.04 -11.00 -1.52
C GLY A 31 -0.57 -10.74 -1.21
N VAL A 32 0.25 -10.70 -2.25
CA VAL A 32 1.71 -10.58 -2.16
C VAL A 32 2.11 -9.11 -2.23
N LEU A 33 2.87 -8.62 -1.26
CA LEU A 33 3.44 -7.26 -1.29
C LEU A 33 4.39 -7.14 -2.50
N LYS A 34 4.15 -6.12 -3.34
CA LYS A 34 4.96 -5.85 -4.55
C LYS A 34 5.72 -4.54 -4.48
N TYR A 35 5.17 -3.56 -3.76
CA TYR A 35 5.78 -2.26 -3.57
C TYR A 35 5.50 -1.75 -2.17
N SER A 36 6.51 -1.15 -1.54
CA SER A 36 6.42 -0.49 -0.25
C SER A 36 7.41 0.67 -0.21
N TYR A 37 6.93 1.87 0.12
CA TYR A 37 7.78 3.03 0.30
C TYR A 37 7.22 3.95 1.38
N ASN A 38 8.09 4.50 2.23
CA ASN A 38 7.65 5.22 3.44
C ASN A 38 7.24 6.67 3.18
N PHE A 39 7.73 7.28 2.11
CA PHE A 39 7.56 8.71 1.86
C PHE A 39 7.06 8.97 0.44
N VAL A 40 5.79 8.62 0.18
CA VAL A 40 5.12 8.90 -1.10
C VAL A 40 4.25 10.14 -0.96
N TYR A 41 4.36 11.06 -1.92
CA TYR A 41 3.51 12.23 -2.04
C TYR A 41 2.90 12.32 -3.44
N LEU A 42 1.79 13.03 -3.55
CA LEU A 42 1.11 13.28 -4.81
C LEU A 42 1.28 14.75 -5.18
N LYS A 43 1.57 15.02 -6.45
CA LYS A 43 1.49 16.37 -7.01
C LYS A 43 0.27 16.43 -7.92
N CYS A 44 -0.58 17.41 -7.69
CA CYS A 44 -1.75 17.58 -8.54
C CYS A 44 -1.34 18.18 -9.89
N GLU A 45 -1.80 17.56 -10.97
CA GLU A 45 -1.53 17.97 -12.36
C GLU A 45 -2.77 18.62 -13.00
N SER A 46 -3.94 18.49 -12.38
CA SER A 46 -5.17 19.12 -12.87
C SER A 46 -5.28 20.59 -12.47
N SER A 47 -5.90 21.40 -13.32
CA SER A 47 -6.19 22.82 -13.02
C SER A 47 -7.13 23.01 -11.83
N SER A 48 -7.91 21.99 -11.50
CA SER A 48 -8.88 21.95 -10.39
C SER A 48 -8.26 22.10 -9.00
N CYS A 49 -6.95 21.91 -8.85
CA CYS A 49 -6.26 21.79 -7.57
C CYS A 49 -4.97 22.63 -7.51
N GLY A 50 -4.73 23.50 -8.49
CA GLY A 50 -3.71 24.56 -8.44
C GLY A 50 -2.31 24.12 -8.00
N ASP A 51 -1.79 23.03 -8.58
CA ASP A 51 -0.44 22.49 -8.31
C ASP A 51 -0.18 22.08 -6.85
N ILE A 52 -1.24 21.81 -6.06
CA ILE A 52 -1.10 21.36 -4.68
C ILE A 52 -0.29 20.06 -4.60
N VAL A 53 0.65 20.04 -3.66
CA VAL A 53 1.43 18.86 -3.28
C VAL A 53 0.91 18.33 -1.95
N THR A 54 0.61 17.03 -1.89
CA THR A 54 0.11 16.42 -0.66
C THR A 54 1.21 16.25 0.38
N ARG A 55 0.81 15.95 1.61
CA ARG A 55 1.73 15.41 2.62
C ARG A 55 2.27 14.05 2.17
N ARG A 56 3.37 13.65 2.80
CA ARG A 56 4.05 12.37 2.56
C ARG A 56 3.44 11.31 3.46
N TYR A 57 3.10 10.17 2.87
CA TYR A 57 2.55 9.03 3.59
C TYR A 57 3.22 7.73 3.12
N PRO A 58 3.26 6.70 3.98
CA PRO A 58 3.68 5.38 3.53
C PRO A 58 2.65 4.83 2.53
N MET A 59 3.18 4.13 1.52
CA MET A 59 2.40 3.46 0.50
C MET A 59 2.74 1.98 0.46
N LYS A 60 1.72 1.13 0.36
CA LYS A 60 1.89 -0.31 0.12
C LYS A 60 1.01 -0.75 -1.03
N VAL A 61 1.56 -1.58 -1.91
CA VAL A 61 0.84 -2.18 -3.03
C VAL A 61 0.96 -3.69 -2.94
N TYR A 62 -0.18 -4.35 -2.93
CA TYR A 62 -0.29 -5.80 -2.96
C TYR A 62 -0.87 -6.26 -4.29
N TYR A 63 -0.42 -7.43 -4.73
CA TYR A 63 -0.97 -8.13 -5.88
C TYR A 63 -1.66 -9.40 -5.41
N LYS A 64 -2.92 -9.54 -5.80
CA LYS A 64 -3.75 -10.70 -5.53
C LYS A 64 -4.23 -11.31 -6.84
N PHE A 65 -3.98 -12.60 -7.00
CA PHE A 65 -4.64 -13.38 -8.05
C PHE A 65 -6.06 -13.72 -7.59
N VAL A 66 -7.05 -13.42 -8.42
CA VAL A 66 -8.46 -13.69 -8.14
C VAL A 66 -8.96 -14.66 -9.21
N PRO A 67 -9.18 -15.95 -8.89
CA PRO A 67 -9.68 -16.90 -9.87
C PRO A 67 -11.07 -16.48 -10.38
N ASP A 68 -11.42 -16.96 -11.57
CA ASP A 68 -12.78 -16.90 -12.14
C ASP A 68 -13.36 -15.52 -12.52
N ILE A 69 -12.69 -14.42 -12.18
CA ILE A 69 -13.09 -13.06 -12.58
C ILE A 69 -12.01 -12.46 -13.49
N PRO A 70 -12.15 -12.44 -14.83
CA PRO A 70 -11.23 -11.71 -15.71
C PRO A 70 -11.15 -10.23 -15.27
N PRO A 71 -9.94 -9.65 -15.13
CA PRO A 71 -8.62 -10.09 -15.61
C PRO A 71 -7.79 -10.95 -14.62
N HIS A 72 -8.46 -11.66 -13.72
CA HIS A 72 -7.95 -12.57 -12.69
C HIS A 72 -6.90 -11.96 -11.75
N SER A 73 -6.88 -10.64 -11.68
CA SER A 73 -5.88 -9.91 -10.94
C SER A 73 -6.46 -8.64 -10.35
N GLU A 74 -6.14 -8.48 -9.07
CA GLU A 74 -6.52 -7.35 -8.25
C GLU A 74 -5.25 -6.75 -7.68
N VAL A 75 -5.08 -5.44 -7.87
CA VAL A 75 -4.04 -4.67 -7.20
C VAL A 75 -4.68 -3.88 -6.07
N ARG A 76 -4.11 -4.01 -4.88
CA ARG A 76 -4.61 -3.39 -3.65
C ARG A 76 -3.60 -2.35 -3.18
N ILE A 77 -4.02 -1.09 -3.16
CA ILE A 77 -3.19 0.04 -2.73
C ILE A 77 -3.68 0.58 -1.40
N TYR A 78 -2.73 0.80 -0.49
CA TYR A 78 -2.91 1.55 0.73
C TYR A 78 -2.04 2.80 0.66
N TRP A 79 -2.66 3.97 0.83
CA TRP A 79 -1.95 5.24 0.91
C TRP A 79 -2.77 6.24 1.74
N ASN A 80 -2.17 6.80 2.78
CA ASN A 80 -2.86 7.64 3.76
C ASN A 80 -4.11 6.93 4.34
N LYS A 81 -5.33 7.46 4.12
CA LYS A 81 -6.60 6.88 4.55
C LYS A 81 -7.28 6.06 3.44
N ASN A 82 -6.70 6.01 2.24
CA ASN A 82 -7.28 5.27 1.13
C ASN A 82 -7.07 3.77 1.34
N VAL A 83 -8.13 3.00 1.14
CA VAL A 83 -8.14 1.54 1.25
C VAL A 83 -8.55 0.91 -0.07
N PRO A 84 -8.11 -0.33 -0.38
CA PRO A 84 -8.49 -1.02 -1.61
C PRO A 84 -10.01 -1.19 -1.76
N ALA A 85 -10.52 -0.96 -2.96
CA ALA A 85 -11.94 -1.08 -3.29
C ALA A 85 -12.37 -2.52 -3.67
N GLY A 86 -11.46 -3.50 -3.67
CA GLY A 86 -11.80 -4.89 -4.00
C GLY A 86 -12.01 -5.19 -5.49
N VAL A 87 -11.61 -4.29 -6.40
CA VAL A 87 -11.94 -4.37 -7.83
C VAL A 87 -10.83 -5.08 -8.62
N SER A 88 -11.16 -6.20 -9.25
CA SER A 88 -10.26 -6.91 -10.17
C SER A 88 -10.14 -6.14 -11.49
N ALA A 89 -9.02 -5.44 -11.69
CA ALA A 89 -8.81 -4.53 -12.82
C ALA A 89 -7.49 -4.74 -13.56
N GLY A 90 -6.77 -5.81 -13.25
CA GLY A 90 -5.51 -6.14 -13.90
C GLY A 90 -4.31 -5.82 -13.02
N LYS A 91 -3.11 -6.12 -13.51
CA LYS A 91 -1.85 -5.90 -12.78
C LYS A 91 -1.41 -4.43 -12.68
N ARG A 92 -2.00 -3.54 -13.49
CA ARG A 92 -1.53 -2.16 -13.68
C ARG A 92 -2.56 -1.09 -13.32
N VAL A 93 -3.71 -1.52 -12.78
CA VAL A 93 -4.79 -0.62 -12.37
C VAL A 93 -5.28 -1.07 -11.01
N ALA A 94 -5.42 -0.13 -10.09
CA ALA A 94 -6.03 -0.35 -8.78
C ALA A 94 -7.13 0.68 -8.53
N TYR A 95 -8.08 0.33 -7.67
CA TYR A 95 -9.12 1.22 -7.20
C TYR A 95 -9.07 1.30 -5.69
N THR A 96 -9.22 2.50 -5.15
CA THR A 96 -9.31 2.74 -3.71
C THR A 96 -10.50 3.59 -3.36
N GLU A 97 -11.01 3.40 -2.15
CA GLU A 97 -11.98 4.28 -1.53
C GLU A 97 -11.30 5.17 -0.49
N GLY A 98 -11.67 6.45 -0.48
CA GLY A 98 -11.19 7.43 0.47
C GLY A 98 -12.23 7.80 1.52
N ALA A 99 -12.26 9.08 1.87
CA ALA A 99 -13.18 9.61 2.86
C ALA A 99 -14.65 9.51 2.40
N THR A 100 -15.56 9.36 3.37
CA THR A 100 -17.00 9.42 3.17
C THR A 100 -17.44 10.86 2.91
N CYS A 101 -18.28 11.04 1.90
CA CYS A 101 -18.88 12.30 1.49
C CYS A 101 -20.15 12.62 2.31
N PRO A 102 -20.60 13.88 2.34
CA PRO A 102 -21.80 14.28 3.09
C PRO A 102 -23.09 13.54 2.68
N ASP A 103 -23.16 13.09 1.43
CA ASP A 103 -24.27 12.31 0.87
C ASP A 103 -24.20 10.81 1.21
N GLY A 104 -23.18 10.38 1.98
CA GLY A 104 -22.93 8.99 2.34
C GLY A 104 -22.16 8.18 1.30
N SER A 105 -21.86 8.75 0.12
CA SER A 105 -20.95 8.14 -0.84
C SER A 105 -19.50 8.21 -0.35
N LYS A 106 -18.55 7.67 -1.11
CA LYS A 106 -17.12 7.80 -0.81
C LYS A 106 -16.38 8.43 -1.97
N MET A 107 -15.37 9.24 -1.65
CA MET A 107 -14.34 9.61 -2.61
C MET A 107 -13.69 8.35 -3.17
N LYS A 108 -13.33 8.37 -4.45
CA LYS A 108 -12.72 7.22 -5.13
C LYS A 108 -11.40 7.65 -5.74
N ALA A 109 -10.48 6.71 -5.89
CA ALA A 109 -9.31 6.94 -6.72
C ALA A 109 -8.99 5.72 -7.56
N LYS A 110 -8.66 5.99 -8.83
CA LYS A 110 -8.10 5.03 -9.78
C LYS A 110 -6.61 5.27 -9.89
N TRP A 111 -5.82 4.22 -9.72
CA TRP A 111 -4.37 4.28 -9.73
C TRP A 111 -3.83 3.52 -10.93
N PHE A 112 -2.80 4.08 -11.54
CA PHE A 112 -2.05 3.46 -12.62
C PHE A 112 -0.66 3.09 -12.11
N LEU A 113 -0.23 1.88 -12.44
CA LEU A 113 1.04 1.34 -12.00
C LEU A 113 1.91 0.96 -13.20
N ASP A 114 3.22 1.10 -13.02
CA ASP A 114 4.19 0.59 -13.97
C ASP A 114 4.30 -0.95 -13.91
N ASN A 115 5.22 -1.52 -14.69
CA ASN A 115 5.44 -2.97 -14.75
C ASN A 115 6.03 -3.56 -13.45
N SER A 116 6.54 -2.71 -12.55
CA SER A 116 7.10 -3.07 -11.25
C SER A 116 6.14 -2.82 -10.10
N PHE A 117 4.85 -2.61 -10.38
CA PHE A 117 3.83 -2.27 -9.38
C PHE A 117 4.10 -0.96 -8.63
N ARG A 118 4.90 -0.04 -9.19
CA ARG A 118 5.05 1.31 -8.65
C ARG A 118 3.91 2.18 -9.15
N PRO A 119 3.14 2.84 -8.27
CA PRO A 119 2.12 3.78 -8.70
C PRO A 119 2.78 4.99 -9.36
N THR A 120 2.23 5.43 -10.48
CA THR A 120 2.76 6.52 -11.31
C THR A 120 1.78 7.69 -11.41
N THR A 121 0.49 7.37 -11.50
CA THR A 121 -0.59 8.35 -11.63
C THR A 121 -1.80 7.91 -10.81
N ALA A 122 -2.52 8.87 -10.25
CA ALA A 122 -3.81 8.67 -9.62
C ALA A 122 -4.85 9.64 -10.19
N ILE A 123 -6.06 9.17 -10.44
CA ILE A 123 -7.22 10.00 -10.73
C ILE A 123 -8.15 9.86 -9.54
N ALA A 124 -8.30 10.90 -8.73
CA ALA A 124 -9.18 10.92 -7.59
C ALA A 124 -10.46 11.70 -7.91
N THR A 125 -11.61 11.09 -7.64
CA THR A 125 -12.93 11.72 -7.77
C THR A 125 -13.36 12.23 -6.40
N ASP A 126 -13.62 13.54 -6.31
CA ASP A 126 -14.09 14.17 -5.09
C ASP A 126 -15.59 13.93 -4.82
N CYS A 127 -16.10 14.49 -3.73
CA CYS A 127 -17.51 14.36 -3.35
C CYS A 127 -18.48 15.07 -4.29
N ASN A 128 -17.99 15.96 -5.16
CA ASN A 128 -18.78 16.64 -6.16
C ASN A 128 -18.73 15.91 -7.52
N GLY A 129 -18.05 14.76 -7.60
CA GLY A 129 -17.85 14.03 -8.85
C GLY A 129 -16.77 14.65 -9.75
N VAL A 130 -15.95 15.57 -9.23
CA VAL A 130 -14.87 16.20 -9.98
C VAL A 130 -13.63 15.31 -9.90
N ASP A 131 -13.06 15.01 -11.07
CA ASP A 131 -11.82 14.26 -11.17
C ASP A 131 -10.60 15.17 -11.05
N HIS A 132 -9.62 14.69 -10.29
CA HIS A 132 -8.34 15.33 -10.06
C HIS A 132 -7.23 14.34 -10.40
N THR A 133 -6.38 14.70 -11.36
CA THR A 133 -5.22 13.90 -11.77
C THR A 133 -4.00 14.30 -10.95
N TYR A 134 -3.30 13.29 -10.44
CA TYR A 134 -2.08 13.42 -9.67
C TYR A 134 -0.97 12.58 -10.26
N SER A 135 0.24 13.12 -10.28
CA SER A 135 1.47 12.34 -10.43
C SER A 135 1.94 11.85 -9.05
N VAL A 136 2.45 10.62 -8.99
CA VAL A 136 2.90 9.96 -7.76
C VAL A 136 4.42 10.03 -7.67
N HIS A 137 4.95 10.45 -6.53
CA HIS A 137 6.39 10.66 -6.33
C HIS A 137 6.90 10.07 -5.02
N GLU A 138 8.11 9.52 -5.07
CA GLU A 138 8.89 9.11 -3.92
C GLU A 138 9.77 10.27 -3.46
N PHE A 139 9.80 10.55 -2.16
CA PHE A 139 10.75 11.48 -1.57
C PHE A 139 11.97 10.72 -1.04
N HIS A 140 13.12 10.94 -1.68
CA HIS A 140 14.41 10.37 -1.31
C HIS A 140 15.22 11.39 -0.48
N PHE A 141 15.90 10.91 0.57
CA PHE A 141 16.80 11.70 1.43
C PHE A 141 18.24 11.64 0.92
#